data_AF-A0A1V0TUK0-F1
#
_entry.id   AF-A0A1V0TUK0-F1
#
_cell.length_a   1.000
_cell.length_b   1.000
_cell.length_c   1.000
_cell.angle_alpha   90.00
_cell.angle_beta   90.00
_cell.angle_gamma   90.00
#
_symmetry.space_group_name_H-M   'P 1'
#
loop_
_entity.id
_entity.type
_entity.pdbx_description
1 polymer ?
#
loop_
_entity_poly.entity_id
_entity_poly.type
_entity_poly.pdbx_seq_one_letter_code
_entity_poly.pdbx_strand_id
1 'polypeptide(L)'
;MRYRFAVPVLAVLLGLTACEPAPGPAGRVIGKETAYRPATKTRDWTLTVRTVDGRTVRFEVSPGAYDACPRGSAYPACTHR
;
A
#
# COMPACT_ATOMS: atom_id res chain seq x y z
N MET A 1 -57.02 19.30 -2.27
CA MET A 1 -55.65 19.04 -2.74
C MET A 1 -54.68 19.74 -1.80
N ARG A 2 -53.91 18.99 -0.99
CA ARG A 2 -52.97 19.54 0.00
C ARG A 2 -51.58 18.94 -0.25
N TYR A 3 -50.62 19.83 -0.40
CA TYR A 3 -49.20 19.66 -0.70
C TYR A 3 -48.46 18.65 0.20
N ARG A 4 -47.55 17.86 -0.38
CA ARG A 4 -46.26 17.49 0.23
C ARG A 4 -45.20 17.27 -0.87
N PHE A 5 -44.45 18.32 -1.21
CA PHE A 5 -43.19 18.18 -1.95
C PHE A 5 -42.13 17.66 -0.99
N ALA A 6 -41.78 16.38 -1.09
CA ALA A 6 -40.62 15.82 -0.42
C ALA A 6 -39.41 16.00 -1.35
N VAL A 7 -38.51 16.92 -0.98
CA VAL A 7 -37.22 17.14 -1.65
C VAL A 7 -36.26 16.04 -1.17
N PRO A 8 -35.80 15.10 -2.02
CA PRO A 8 -34.76 14.19 -1.61
C PRO A 8 -33.43 14.93 -1.71
N VAL A 9 -32.81 15.21 -0.56
CA VAL A 9 -31.41 15.64 -0.48
C VAL A 9 -30.55 14.44 -0.87
N LEU A 10 -30.15 14.35 -2.13
CA LEU A 10 -29.17 13.36 -2.59
C LEU A 10 -27.79 13.78 -2.07
N ALA A 11 -27.31 13.08 -1.04
CA ALA A 11 -25.98 13.24 -0.51
C ALA A 11 -24.94 12.87 -1.58
N VAL A 12 -24.17 13.88 -2.03
CA VAL A 12 -23.01 13.71 -2.89
C VAL A 12 -21.90 13.08 -2.05
N LEU A 13 -21.70 11.76 -2.21
CA LEU A 13 -20.51 11.07 -1.70
C LEU A 13 -19.33 11.49 -2.56
N LEU A 14 -18.57 12.48 -2.09
CA LEU A 14 -17.26 12.84 -2.62
C LEU A 14 -16.31 11.65 -2.40
N GLY A 15 -16.16 10.82 -3.44
CA GLY A 15 -15.12 9.81 -3.51
C GLY A 15 -13.75 10.48 -3.58
N LEU A 16 -13.14 10.69 -2.42
CA LEU A 16 -11.71 10.97 -2.30
C LEU A 16 -10.97 9.71 -2.78
N THR A 17 -10.67 9.63 -4.07
CA THR A 17 -9.64 8.72 -4.57
C THR A 17 -8.31 9.21 -4.01
N ALA A 18 -7.99 8.77 -2.79
CA ALA A 18 -6.66 8.95 -2.24
C ALA A 18 -5.69 8.36 -3.27
N CYS A 19 -4.82 9.21 -3.81
CA CYS A 19 -3.64 8.79 -4.56
C CYS A 19 -2.70 8.06 -3.58
N GLU A 20 -3.08 6.85 -3.16
CA GLU A 20 -2.16 5.97 -2.46
C GLU A 20 -1.19 5.43 -3.52
N PRO A 21 0.14 5.53 -3.29
CA PRO A 21 1.13 4.87 -4.12
C PRO A 21 0.69 3.43 -4.31
N ALA A 22 0.60 2.99 -5.57
CA ALA A 22 0.06 1.67 -5.90
C ALA A 22 0.73 0.62 -4.99
N PRO A 23 -0.05 -0.09 -4.16
CA PRO A 23 0.53 -1.11 -3.32
C PRO A 23 1.23 -2.11 -4.25
N GLY A 24 2.54 -2.31 -4.03
CA GLY A 24 3.35 -3.28 -4.76
C GLY A 24 2.71 -4.69 -4.89
N PRO A 25 3.34 -5.60 -5.64
CA PRO A 25 2.73 -6.88 -5.96
C PRO A 25 2.36 -7.68 -4.70
N ALA A 26 1.14 -8.20 -4.68
CA ALA A 26 0.66 -9.05 -3.60
C ALA A 26 1.53 -10.32 -3.49
N GLY A 27 1.92 -10.67 -2.26
CA GLY A 27 2.81 -11.79 -2.03
C GLY A 27 3.27 -11.89 -0.58
N ARG A 28 4.20 -12.80 -0.29
CA ARG A 28 4.84 -12.87 1.03
C ARG A 28 6.17 -12.14 1.01
N VAL A 29 6.41 -11.30 2.01
CA VAL A 29 7.73 -10.66 2.18
C VAL A 29 8.75 -11.73 2.54
N ILE A 30 9.70 -11.98 1.64
CA ILE A 30 10.80 -12.93 1.85
C ILE A 30 12.11 -12.20 2.16
N GLY A 31 12.22 -10.92 1.79
CA GLY A 31 13.44 -10.14 1.91
C GLY A 31 13.15 -8.68 2.25
N LYS A 32 14.13 -8.07 2.92
CA LYS A 32 14.15 -6.66 3.31
C LYS A 32 15.60 -6.18 3.20
N GLU A 33 15.80 -5.03 2.59
CA GLU A 33 17.13 -4.44 2.41
C GLU A 33 17.06 -2.91 2.50
N THR A 34 18.16 -2.30 2.94
CA THR A 34 18.33 -0.84 2.99
C THR A 34 19.64 -0.46 2.32
N ALA A 35 19.63 0.60 1.51
CA ALA A 35 20.86 1.14 0.91
C ALA A 35 20.97 2.63 1.23
N TYR A 36 22.09 3.07 1.81
CA TYR A 36 22.36 4.49 2.00
C TYR A 36 23.08 5.06 0.78
N ARG A 37 22.56 6.16 0.23
CA ARG A 37 23.11 6.88 -0.91
C ARG A 37 23.85 8.11 -0.40
N PRO A 38 25.19 8.09 -0.30
CA PRO A 38 25.94 9.22 0.25
C PRO A 38 25.84 10.48 -0.60
N ALA A 39 25.73 10.32 -1.93
CA ALA A 39 25.63 11.45 -2.87
C ALA A 39 24.38 12.31 -2.64
N THR A 40 23.25 11.67 -2.33
CA THR A 40 21.95 12.34 -2.11
C THR A 40 21.58 12.42 -0.62
N LYS A 41 22.38 11.80 0.26
CA LYS A 41 22.08 11.62 1.69
C LYS A 41 20.72 10.97 1.95
N THR A 42 20.25 10.14 1.02
CA THR A 42 18.98 9.41 1.14
C THR A 42 19.22 7.95 1.50
N ARG A 43 18.18 7.28 2.01
CA ARG A 43 18.17 5.84 2.26
C ARG A 43 17.02 5.21 1.50
N ASP A 44 17.33 4.22 0.68
CA ASP A 44 16.37 3.44 -0.09
C ASP A 44 15.91 2.26 0.76
N TRP A 45 14.61 2.00 0.77
CA TRP A 45 14.00 0.91 1.55
C TRP A 45 13.37 -0.08 0.60
N THR A 46 13.85 -1.31 0.57
CA THR A 46 13.42 -2.29 -0.43
C THR A 46 12.82 -3.52 0.23
N LEU A 47 11.65 -3.92 -0.28
CA LEU A 47 11.05 -5.22 0.04
C LEU A 47 11.26 -6.17 -1.13
N THR A 48 11.39 -7.45 -0.78
CA THR A 48 11.33 -8.54 -1.74
C THR A 48 10.18 -9.44 -1.37
N VAL A 49 9.24 -9.63 -2.29
CA VAL A 49 8.06 -10.47 -2.10
C VAL A 49 8.10 -11.67 -3.04
N ARG A 50 7.60 -12.81 -2.57
CA ARG A 50 7.26 -13.95 -3.41
C ARG A 50 5.77 -13.93 -3.70
N THR A 51 5.40 -13.81 -4.96
CA THR A 51 4.00 -13.81 -5.41
C THR A 51 3.43 -15.22 -5.38
N VAL A 52 2.10 -15.34 -5.52
CA VAL A 52 1.39 -16.62 -5.59
C VAL A 52 1.82 -17.47 -6.79
N ASP A 53 2.21 -16.83 -7.90
CA ASP A 53 2.77 -17.49 -9.09
C ASP A 53 4.19 -18.02 -8.86
N GLY A 54 4.74 -17.86 -7.66
CA GLY A 54 6.10 -18.26 -7.31
C GLY A 54 7.19 -17.29 -7.77
N ARG A 55 6.84 -16.16 -8.40
CA ARG A 55 7.79 -15.13 -8.84
C ARG A 55 8.31 -14.34 -7.64
N THR A 56 9.57 -13.94 -7.70
CA THR A 56 10.17 -13.04 -6.72
C THR A 56 10.23 -11.63 -7.31
N VAL A 57 9.65 -10.66 -6.63
CA VAL A 57 9.67 -9.26 -7.05
C VAL A 57 10.31 -8.40 -5.98
N ARG A 58 11.22 -7.53 -6.40
CA ARG A 58 11.91 -6.56 -5.55
C ARG A 58 11.45 -5.16 -5.93
N PHE A 59 11.07 -4.35 -4.96
CA PHE A 59 10.60 -2.99 -5.19
C PHE A 59 10.88 -2.09 -3.98
N GLU A 60 11.04 -0.80 -4.26
CA GLU A 60 11.24 0.21 -3.23
C GLU A 60 9.91 0.58 -2.56
N VAL A 61 9.97 0.87 -1.26
CA VAL A 61 8.83 1.25 -0.43
C VAL A 61 9.19 2.45 0.42
N SER A 62 8.18 3.08 1.03
CA SER A 62 8.42 4.08 2.05
C SER A 62 9.04 3.45 3.32
N PRO A 63 9.75 4.23 4.16
CA PRO A 63 10.28 3.74 5.44
C PRO A 63 9.19 3.15 6.33
N GLY A 64 8.01 3.77 6.37
CA GLY A 64 6.87 3.28 7.16
C GLY A 64 6.36 1.93 6.69
N ALA A 65 6.22 1.72 5.38
CA ALA A 65 5.86 0.43 4.82
C ALA A 65 6.98 -0.60 5.05
N TYR A 66 8.24 -0.20 4.97
CA TYR A 66 9.36 -1.07 5.30
C TYR A 66 9.25 -1.57 6.74
N ASP A 67 9.05 -0.70 7.72
CA ASP A 67 8.98 -1.08 9.13
C ASP A 67 7.71 -1.88 9.46
N ALA A 68 6.57 -1.50 8.89
CA ALA A 68 5.29 -2.18 9.09
C ALA A 68 5.22 -3.58 8.45
N CYS A 69 6.09 -3.89 7.48
CA CYS A 69 6.08 -5.15 6.73
C CYS A 69 7.29 -6.02 7.08
N PRO A 70 7.22 -6.83 8.16
CA PRO A 70 8.27 -7.79 8.50
C PRO A 70 8.29 -8.99 7.54
N ARG A 71 9.41 -9.72 7.53
CA ARG A 71 9.57 -10.95 6.74
C ARG A 71 8.53 -11.99 7.19
N GLY A 72 7.95 -12.71 6.24
CA GLY A 72 6.88 -13.70 6.43
C GLY A 72 5.46 -13.12 6.27
N SER A 73 5.29 -11.80 6.42
CA SER A 73 3.98 -11.15 6.31
C SER A 73 3.44 -11.15 4.89
N ALA A 74 2.11 -11.14 4.78
CA ALA A 74 1.41 -11.01 3.52
C ALA A 74 1.33 -9.53 3.10
N TYR A 75 2.02 -9.16 2.03
CA TYR A 75 1.96 -7.84 1.41
C TYR A 75 0.75 -7.73 0.48
N PRO A 76 0.05 -6.58 0.37
CA PRO A 76 0.35 -5.26 0.96
C PRO A 76 -0.19 -5.00 2.37
N ALA A 77 -1.12 -5.80 2.87
CA ALA A 77 -1.73 -5.58 4.19
C ALA A 77 -0.74 -5.74 5.36
N CYS A 78 0.38 -6.42 5.10
CA CYS A 78 1.44 -6.73 6.05
C CYS A 78 0.96 -7.41 7.31
N THR A 79 0.00 -8.32 7.12
CA THR A 79 -0.53 -9.17 8.18
C THR A 79 0.34 -10.41 8.35
N HIS A 80 0.64 -10.72 9.61
CA HIS A 80 1.15 -12.03 9.99
C HIS A 80 0.03 -13.06 9.92
N ARG A 81 0.37 -14.27 9.46
CA ARG A 81 -0.52 -15.43 9.50
C ARG A 81 -0.24 -16.24 10.76
#